data_AF-A0AAD8Y3A0-F1
#
_entry.id   AF-A0AAD8Y3A0-F1
#
_cell.length_a   1.000
_cell.length_b   1.000
_cell.length_c   1.000
_cell.angle_alpha   90.00
_cell.angle_beta   90.00
_cell.angle_gamma   90.00
#
_symmetry.space_group_name_H-M   'P 1'
#
loop_
_entity.id
_entity.type
_entity.pdbx_description
1 polymer ?
#
loop_
_entity_poly.entity_id
_entity_poly.type
_entity_poly.pdbx_seq_one_letter_code
_entity_poly.pdbx_strand_id
1 'polypeptide(L)'
;MPSPLSPPSRSSYGSDSSSSSTASSISDFRFERINFKKLLNSYFSRWDKKRITEIDVLLKRNEGKEAKLMLMLAKRYDTSNPLNAVYVKYHTARLSKEQLDDFAALATVYLSVFRPSDLAEVDNLLEKYKGKEDELFSKLATNFHAINPLKIRKIEQNIDYKQALVDFFEQHDVSKVEEVDGILAKSVGKEAILFSVLAEKYRAMNGLDPLLTARLDGSDCNDYVSLLQLYLAIFHPACTSSAESMLSRYGLGRESELFAKLSDKFRSTNPLSICKIVNKSNDTVTKHVCLDNTSCLSRPLPQSPMIATR
;
A
#
# COMPACT_ATOMS: atom_id res chain seq x y z
N MET A 1 40.83 -17.03 80.85
CA MET A 1 39.42 -16.66 80.60
C MET A 1 39.18 -16.78 79.10
N PRO A 2 38.68 -17.91 78.59
CA PRO A 2 38.37 -18.10 77.18
C PRO A 2 36.88 -17.85 76.90
N SER A 3 36.59 -17.14 75.80
CA SER A 3 35.23 -16.83 75.31
C SER A 3 34.68 -17.93 74.40
N PRO A 4 33.35 -18.13 74.33
CA PRO A 4 32.74 -19.28 73.67
C PRO A 4 32.31 -19.04 72.21
N LEU A 5 32.13 -20.18 71.53
CA LEU A 5 31.67 -20.45 70.17
C LEU A 5 30.29 -19.86 69.82
N SER A 6 30.08 -19.58 68.52
CA SER A 6 28.77 -19.45 67.88
C SER A 6 28.79 -20.15 66.50
N PRO A 7 27.66 -20.73 66.03
CA PRO A 7 27.60 -21.65 64.88
C PRO A 7 27.35 -20.95 63.53
N PRO A 8 27.56 -21.65 62.38
CA PRO A 8 27.39 -21.07 61.05
C PRO A 8 25.95 -21.16 60.54
N SER A 9 25.51 -20.11 59.84
CA SER A 9 24.21 -20.00 59.17
C SER A 9 24.34 -20.18 57.65
N ARG A 10 23.26 -20.66 57.04
CA ARG A 10 23.16 -21.30 55.73
C ARG A 10 22.69 -20.33 54.63
N SER A 11 23.06 -20.67 53.39
CA SER A 11 22.46 -20.37 52.06
C SER A 11 22.47 -18.93 51.51
N SER A 12 22.96 -18.78 50.27
CA SER A 12 22.09 -18.51 49.11
C SER A 12 22.85 -18.73 47.79
N TYR A 13 22.14 -19.33 46.83
CA TYR A 13 22.49 -19.41 45.41
C TYR A 13 22.62 -18.01 44.79
N GLY A 14 23.49 -17.88 43.80
CA GLY A 14 23.59 -16.73 42.90
C GLY A 14 24.32 -17.13 41.62
N SER A 15 23.54 -17.30 40.55
CA SER A 15 23.98 -17.65 39.20
C SER A 15 24.30 -16.37 38.43
N ASP A 16 25.55 -16.19 37.99
CA ASP A 16 25.92 -15.10 37.09
C ASP A 16 25.82 -15.54 35.63
N SER A 17 24.68 -15.19 35.02
CA SER A 17 24.45 -15.22 33.58
C SER A 17 24.95 -13.90 32.97
N SER A 18 26.04 -13.99 32.21
CA SER A 18 26.55 -12.88 31.40
C SER A 18 25.75 -12.78 30.09
N SER A 19 24.76 -11.91 30.04
CA SER A 19 24.07 -11.50 28.81
C SER A 19 24.66 -10.19 28.28
N SER A 20 25.38 -10.30 27.17
CA SER A 20 25.91 -9.17 26.40
C SER A 20 24.84 -8.60 25.46
N SER A 21 24.38 -7.39 25.79
CA SER A 21 24.34 -6.22 24.90
C SER A 21 23.85 -6.41 23.46
N THR A 22 22.57 -6.13 23.22
CA THR A 22 22.03 -5.50 21.98
C THR A 22 20.63 -4.92 22.26
N ALA A 23 20.56 -3.91 23.13
CA ALA A 23 19.38 -3.07 23.25
C ALA A 23 19.75 -1.66 22.77
N SER A 24 19.90 -1.51 21.44
CA SER A 24 19.96 -0.19 20.82
C SER A 24 18.58 0.44 20.95
N SER A 25 18.54 1.52 21.71
CA SER A 25 17.36 2.30 22.07
C SER A 25 16.57 2.79 20.85
N ILE A 26 15.42 2.15 20.62
CA ILE A 26 14.27 2.64 19.82
C ILE A 26 13.52 3.78 20.57
N SER A 27 14.04 4.27 21.70
CA SER A 27 13.36 5.24 22.57
C SER A 27 13.48 6.71 22.13
N ASP A 28 14.28 7.02 21.09
CA ASP A 28 14.52 8.41 20.65
C ASP A 28 13.62 8.88 19.50
N PHE A 29 12.51 8.16 19.23
CA PHE A 29 11.48 8.62 18.28
C PHE A 29 10.65 9.77 18.86
N ARG A 30 11.25 10.98 18.94
CA ARG A 30 10.48 12.21 19.14
C ARG A 30 9.66 12.49 17.88
N PHE A 31 8.40 12.08 17.92
CA PHE A 31 7.39 12.50 16.95
C PHE A 31 7.20 14.02 17.06
N GLU A 32 7.37 14.74 15.95
CA GLU A 32 6.77 16.06 15.84
C GLU A 32 5.27 15.88 16.09
N ARG A 33 4.75 16.53 17.14
CA ARG A 33 3.32 16.47 17.46
C ARG A 33 2.52 16.74 16.20
N ILE A 34 1.72 15.76 15.79
CA ILE A 34 0.86 15.89 14.61
C ILE A 34 -0.04 17.11 14.85
N ASN A 35 0.05 18.10 13.97
CA ASN A 35 -0.78 19.29 14.07
C ASN A 35 -2.17 18.97 13.50
N PHE A 36 -3.02 18.35 14.32
CA PHE A 36 -4.37 17.94 13.94
C PHE A 36 -5.25 19.12 13.51
N LYS A 37 -5.02 20.33 14.05
CA LYS A 37 -5.74 21.54 13.64
C LYS A 37 -5.47 21.88 12.17
N LYS A 38 -4.20 21.90 11.76
CA LYS A 38 -3.82 22.12 10.36
C LYS A 38 -4.39 21.03 9.46
N LEU A 39 -4.31 19.76 9.88
CA LEU A 39 -4.82 18.63 9.12
C LEU A 39 -6.33 18.69 8.91
N LEU A 40 -7.10 18.96 9.97
CA LEU A 40 -8.57 19.15 9.89
C LEU A 40 -8.93 20.35 9.03
N ASN A 41 -8.16 21.43 9.09
CA ASN A 41 -8.43 22.61 8.28
C ASN A 41 -8.27 22.29 6.79
N SER A 42 -7.18 21.61 6.41
CA SER A 42 -6.98 21.13 5.04
C SER A 42 -8.07 20.13 4.61
N TYR A 43 -8.48 19.23 5.50
CA TYR A 43 -9.54 18.25 5.22
C TYR A 43 -10.92 18.92 5.04
N PHE A 44 -11.40 19.69 6.01
CA PHE A 44 -12.68 20.38 5.93
C PHE A 44 -12.73 21.45 4.84
N SER A 45 -11.61 22.07 4.48
CA SER A 45 -11.55 22.95 3.31
C SER A 45 -11.96 22.27 2.01
N ARG A 46 -11.75 20.95 1.90
CA ARG A 46 -12.13 20.13 0.75
C ARG A 46 -13.55 19.58 0.89
N TRP A 47 -13.94 19.11 2.08
CA TRP A 47 -15.18 18.34 2.27
C TRP A 47 -16.35 19.13 2.89
N ASP A 48 -16.08 20.04 3.82
CA ASP A 48 -17.12 20.76 4.55
C ASP A 48 -16.59 22.08 5.13
N LYS A 49 -16.60 23.12 4.29
CA LYS A 49 -16.07 24.44 4.65
C LYS A 49 -16.78 25.07 5.85
N LYS A 50 -18.04 24.68 6.11
CA LYS A 50 -18.82 25.22 7.23
C LYS A 50 -18.29 24.71 8.57
N ARG A 51 -17.73 23.50 8.61
CA ARG A 51 -17.17 22.90 9.83
C ARG A 51 -15.77 23.37 10.18
N ILE A 52 -15.14 24.22 9.36
CA ILE A 52 -13.82 24.80 9.65
C ILE A 52 -13.86 25.63 10.94
N THR A 53 -14.94 26.36 11.18
CA THR A 53 -15.11 27.17 12.40
C THR A 53 -15.30 26.30 13.65
N GLU A 54 -15.72 25.04 13.50
CA GLU A 54 -15.94 24.09 14.59
C GLU A 54 -14.66 23.32 14.97
N ILE A 55 -13.56 23.46 14.22
CA ILE A 55 -12.34 22.65 14.41
C ILE A 55 -11.83 22.72 15.85
N ASP A 56 -11.76 23.92 16.43
CA ASP A 56 -11.24 24.11 17.78
C ASP A 56 -12.13 23.43 18.83
N VAL A 57 -13.44 23.46 18.63
CA VAL A 57 -14.41 22.78 19.51
C VAL A 57 -14.29 21.26 19.36
N LEU A 58 -14.15 20.76 18.12
CA LEU A 58 -13.99 19.34 17.83
C LEU A 58 -12.69 18.77 18.43
N LEU A 59 -11.59 19.51 18.34
CA LEU A 59 -10.32 19.10 18.94
C LEU A 59 -10.41 19.08 20.46
N LYS A 60 -10.97 20.11 21.07
CA LYS A 60 -11.16 20.16 22.53
C LYS A 60 -12.04 19.01 23.04
N ARG A 61 -13.08 18.63 22.27
CA ARG A 61 -13.97 17.52 22.62
C ARG A 61 -13.32 16.14 22.42
N ASN A 62 -12.35 16.03 21.52
CA ASN A 62 -11.69 14.77 21.17
C ASN A 62 -10.20 14.77 21.57
N GLU A 63 -9.86 15.48 22.64
CA GLU A 63 -8.49 15.52 23.14
C GLU A 63 -8.01 14.10 23.50
N GLY A 64 -6.86 13.71 22.95
CA GLY A 64 -6.31 12.35 23.05
C GLY A 64 -7.02 11.29 22.20
N LYS A 65 -8.05 11.67 21.42
CA LYS A 65 -8.81 10.79 20.51
C LYS A 65 -8.85 11.36 19.08
N GLU A 66 -7.91 12.23 18.74
CA GLU A 66 -7.86 12.95 17.47
C GLU A 66 -7.70 12.00 16.29
N ALA A 67 -6.87 10.95 16.42
CA ALA A 67 -6.71 9.95 15.36
C ALA A 67 -8.01 9.16 15.11
N LYS A 68 -8.77 8.87 16.17
CA LYS A 68 -10.10 8.25 16.06
C LYS A 68 -11.11 9.19 15.39
N LEU A 69 -11.05 10.49 15.70
CA LEU A 69 -11.85 11.50 15.01
C LEU A 69 -11.56 11.51 13.50
N MET A 70 -10.29 11.46 13.10
CA MET A 70 -9.92 11.39 11.67
C MET A 70 -10.52 10.16 10.99
N LEU A 71 -10.40 8.99 11.62
CA LEU A 71 -10.99 7.76 11.11
C LEU A 71 -12.52 7.85 10.96
N MET A 72 -13.21 8.44 11.95
CA MET A 72 -14.66 8.62 11.87
C MET A 72 -15.06 9.57 10.73
N LEU A 73 -14.29 10.65 10.52
CA LEU A 73 -14.53 11.56 9.40
C LEU A 73 -14.28 10.85 8.07
N ALA A 74 -13.18 10.11 7.96
CA ALA A 74 -12.84 9.33 6.78
C ALA A 74 -13.99 8.38 6.38
N LYS A 75 -14.51 7.62 7.34
CA LYS A 75 -15.67 6.74 7.12
C LYS A 75 -16.96 7.49 6.78
N ARG A 76 -17.20 8.65 7.41
CA ARG A 76 -18.43 9.43 7.20
C ARG A 76 -18.52 10.03 5.80
N TYR A 77 -17.40 10.50 5.25
CA TYR A 77 -17.36 11.09 3.92
C TYR A 77 -16.96 10.07 2.83
N ASP A 78 -16.75 8.80 3.20
CA ASP A 78 -16.25 7.71 2.33
C ASP A 78 -14.93 8.08 1.62
N THR A 79 -13.93 8.42 2.44
CA THR A 79 -12.64 8.99 1.99
C THR A 79 -11.48 8.31 2.68
N SER A 80 -10.29 8.35 2.08
CA SER A 80 -9.06 7.92 2.74
C SER A 80 -8.80 8.69 4.03
N ASN A 81 -8.20 8.02 5.01
CA ASN A 81 -7.85 8.65 6.27
C ASN A 81 -6.86 9.82 6.02
N PRO A 82 -7.15 11.05 6.50
CA PRO A 82 -6.26 12.18 6.31
C PRO A 82 -4.89 11.98 6.95
N LEU A 83 -4.76 11.05 7.91
CA LEU A 83 -3.48 10.67 8.48
C LEU A 83 -2.57 9.91 7.52
N ASN A 84 -3.07 9.41 6.39
CA ASN A 84 -2.24 8.76 5.36
C ASN A 84 -1.19 9.72 4.82
N ALA A 85 -1.53 10.99 4.56
CA ALA A 85 -0.58 11.99 4.07
C ALA A 85 0.56 12.22 5.06
N VAL A 86 0.24 12.22 6.36
CA VAL A 86 1.20 12.35 7.45
C VAL A 86 2.08 11.10 7.52
N TYR A 87 1.46 9.92 7.45
CA TYR A 87 2.16 8.64 7.47
C TYR A 87 3.15 8.49 6.31
N VAL A 88 2.72 8.74 5.07
CA VAL A 88 3.57 8.66 3.88
C VAL A 88 4.75 9.63 3.98
N LYS A 89 4.52 10.86 4.46
CA LYS A 89 5.59 11.83 4.68
C LYS A 89 6.63 11.33 5.69
N TYR A 90 6.20 10.68 6.77
CA TYR A 90 7.12 10.11 7.74
C TYR A 90 7.82 8.86 7.23
N HIS A 91 7.08 7.97 6.58
CA HIS A 91 7.59 6.75 5.97
C HIS A 91 8.73 7.05 5.00
N THR A 92 8.51 7.97 4.06
CA THR A 92 9.49 8.37 3.04
C THR A 92 10.67 9.17 3.59
N ALA A 93 10.49 9.90 4.69
CA ALA A 93 11.55 10.74 5.26
C ALA A 93 12.40 10.06 6.34
N ARG A 94 11.92 8.99 6.98
CA ARG A 94 12.55 8.43 8.20
C ARG A 94 12.89 6.94 8.14
N LEU A 95 12.29 6.14 7.27
CA LEU A 95 12.62 4.72 7.16
C LEU A 95 13.64 4.52 6.03
N SER A 96 14.83 4.00 6.37
CA SER A 96 15.75 3.51 5.36
C SER A 96 15.26 2.18 4.79
N LYS A 97 15.81 1.76 3.65
CA LYS A 97 15.47 0.47 3.02
C LYS A 97 15.70 -0.72 3.95
N GLU A 98 16.67 -0.64 4.86
CA GLU A 98 16.93 -1.69 5.85
C GLU A 98 15.93 -1.66 7.03
N GLN A 99 15.47 -0.47 7.43
CA GLN A 99 14.44 -0.30 8.48
C GLN A 99 13.03 -0.66 8.00
N LEU A 100 12.84 -0.78 6.68
CA LEU A 100 11.62 -1.30 6.06
C LEU A 100 11.49 -2.82 6.19
N ASP A 101 12.60 -3.53 6.40
CA ASP A 101 12.61 -4.97 6.66
C ASP A 101 12.44 -5.28 8.16
N ASP A 102 12.56 -4.26 9.00
CA ASP A 102 12.21 -4.32 10.41
C ASP A 102 10.70 -4.05 10.59
N PHE A 103 9.93 -5.13 10.66
CA PHE A 103 8.50 -5.06 10.91
C PHE A 103 8.14 -4.38 12.24
N ALA A 104 9.04 -4.41 13.23
CA ALA A 104 8.83 -3.73 14.50
C ALA A 104 8.90 -2.21 14.33
N ALA A 105 9.97 -1.71 13.72
CA ALA A 105 10.09 -0.29 13.39
C ALA A 105 8.90 0.18 12.53
N LEU A 106 8.50 -0.61 11.53
CA LEU A 106 7.38 -0.29 10.65
C LEU A 106 6.05 -0.22 11.40
N ALA A 107 5.75 -1.21 12.24
CA ALA A 107 4.52 -1.26 13.04
C ALA A 107 4.47 -0.14 14.09
N THR A 108 5.60 0.18 14.72
CA THR A 108 5.72 1.31 15.66
C THR A 108 5.41 2.64 14.98
N VAL A 109 6.01 2.91 13.82
CA VAL A 109 5.76 4.15 13.05
C VAL A 109 4.32 4.20 12.54
N TYR A 110 3.75 3.05 12.18
CA TYR A 110 2.36 2.97 11.75
C TYR A 110 1.38 3.29 12.88
N LEU A 111 1.52 2.59 14.01
CA LEU A 111 0.63 2.76 15.16
C LEU A 111 0.81 4.11 15.84
N SER A 112 1.99 4.71 15.84
CA SER A 112 2.17 6.05 16.42
C SER A 112 1.34 7.12 15.70
N VAL A 113 1.09 6.95 14.40
CA VAL A 113 0.28 7.88 13.59
C VAL A 113 -1.21 7.58 13.74
N PHE A 114 -1.61 6.32 13.60
CA PHE A 114 -3.03 5.95 13.55
C PHE A 114 -3.65 5.63 14.91
N ARG A 115 -2.85 5.12 15.86
CA ARG A 115 -3.31 4.72 17.20
C ARG A 115 -2.18 4.74 18.24
N PRO A 116 -1.74 5.93 18.68
CA PRO A 116 -0.59 6.07 19.57
C PRO A 116 -0.76 5.39 20.93
N SER A 117 -2.00 5.12 21.36
CA SER A 117 -2.30 4.41 22.60
C SER A 117 -1.89 2.94 22.58
N ASP A 118 -1.78 2.32 21.40
CA ASP A 118 -1.49 0.89 21.24
C ASP A 118 0.01 0.62 21.01
N LEU A 119 0.88 1.63 21.19
CA LEU A 119 2.32 1.47 20.97
C LEU A 119 2.97 0.43 21.89
N ALA A 120 2.44 0.24 23.09
CA ALA A 120 2.90 -0.79 24.00
C ALA A 120 2.48 -2.22 23.56
N GLU A 121 1.53 -2.34 22.62
CA GLU A 121 1.05 -3.63 22.12
C GLU A 121 1.77 -4.08 20.85
N VAL A 122 2.68 -3.28 20.30
CA VAL A 122 3.40 -3.57 19.04
C VAL A 122 4.09 -4.93 19.11
N ASP A 123 4.84 -5.20 20.17
CA ASP A 123 5.59 -6.46 20.32
C ASP A 123 4.64 -7.67 20.38
N ASN A 124 3.54 -7.56 21.12
CA ASN A 124 2.52 -8.60 21.21
C ASN A 124 1.80 -8.84 19.87
N LEU A 125 1.56 -7.78 19.10
CA LEU A 125 0.98 -7.86 17.75
C LEU A 125 1.93 -8.58 16.80
N LEU A 126 3.22 -8.26 16.84
CA LEU A 126 4.21 -8.89 15.97
C LEU A 126 4.44 -10.35 16.34
N GLU A 127 4.45 -10.68 17.62
CA GLU A 127 4.56 -12.07 18.07
C GLU A 127 3.35 -12.90 17.61
N LYS A 128 2.14 -12.35 17.74
CA LYS A 128 0.90 -13.00 17.29
C LYS A 128 0.86 -13.23 15.77
N TYR A 129 1.46 -12.33 14.99
CA TYR A 129 1.45 -12.35 13.53
C TYR A 129 2.80 -12.72 12.92
N LYS A 130 3.69 -13.37 13.68
CA LYS A 130 5.00 -13.78 13.20
C LYS A 130 4.88 -14.73 12.00
N GLY A 131 5.50 -14.37 10.89
CA GLY A 131 5.39 -15.07 9.60
C GLY A 131 4.09 -14.80 8.83
N LYS A 132 3.26 -13.86 9.29
CA LYS A 132 2.00 -13.40 8.67
C LYS A 132 1.89 -11.87 8.67
N GLU A 133 3.00 -11.20 8.46
CA GLU A 133 3.12 -9.75 8.54
C GLU A 133 2.26 -9.06 7.48
N ASP A 134 2.16 -9.63 6.27
CA ASP A 134 1.26 -9.15 5.22
C ASP A 134 -0.21 -9.12 5.66
N GLU A 135 -0.65 -10.13 6.43
CA GLU A 135 -2.01 -10.20 6.96
C GLU A 135 -2.23 -9.15 8.05
N LEU A 136 -1.25 -8.94 8.93
CA LEU A 136 -1.27 -7.91 9.97
C LEU A 136 -1.46 -6.52 9.35
N PHE A 137 -0.57 -6.14 8.43
CA PHE A 137 -0.60 -4.81 7.82
C PHE A 137 -1.82 -4.61 6.92
N SER A 138 -2.32 -5.67 6.27
CA SER A 138 -3.58 -5.61 5.53
C SER A 138 -4.77 -5.34 6.46
N LYS A 139 -4.86 -6.04 7.59
CA LYS A 139 -5.92 -5.80 8.59
C LYS A 139 -5.83 -4.40 9.18
N LEU A 140 -4.63 -3.92 9.49
CA LEU A 140 -4.42 -2.57 10.00
C LEU A 140 -4.85 -1.52 8.97
N ALA A 141 -4.45 -1.68 7.70
CA ALA A 141 -4.86 -0.80 6.61
C ALA A 141 -6.39 -0.70 6.48
N THR A 142 -7.09 -1.84 6.43
CA THR A 142 -8.55 -1.87 6.34
C THR A 142 -9.21 -1.22 7.57
N ASN A 143 -8.75 -1.56 8.78
CA ASN A 143 -9.31 -1.05 10.03
C ASN A 143 -9.22 0.48 10.14
N PHE A 144 -8.10 1.05 9.69
CA PHE A 144 -7.83 2.48 9.76
C PHE A 144 -8.21 3.25 8.49
N HIS A 145 -8.76 2.59 7.47
CA HIS A 145 -8.99 3.17 6.13
C HIS A 145 -7.71 3.88 5.63
N ALA A 146 -6.61 3.18 5.85
CA ALA A 146 -5.27 3.72 5.78
C ALA A 146 -4.41 2.95 4.78
N ILE A 147 -3.31 3.57 4.39
CA ILE A 147 -2.37 2.98 3.44
C ILE A 147 -1.69 1.76 4.06
N ASN A 148 -1.57 0.65 3.32
CA ASN A 148 -0.78 -0.48 3.80
C ASN A 148 0.72 -0.14 3.65
N PRO A 149 1.50 -0.18 4.73
CA PRO A 149 2.89 0.24 4.71
C PRO A 149 3.80 -0.68 3.88
N LEU A 150 3.52 -1.98 3.84
CA LEU A 150 4.22 -2.92 2.96
C LEU A 150 3.94 -2.64 1.47
N LYS A 151 2.82 -1.96 1.15
CA LYS A 151 2.53 -1.54 -0.22
C LYS A 151 3.30 -0.29 -0.64
N ILE A 152 3.63 0.60 0.30
CA ILE A 152 4.48 1.77 0.00
C ILE A 152 5.86 1.31 -0.50
N ARG A 153 6.38 0.20 0.06
CA ARG A 153 7.61 -0.47 -0.39
C ARG A 153 7.62 -0.81 -1.88
N LYS A 154 6.46 -1.09 -2.50
CA LYS A 154 6.34 -1.36 -3.96
C LYS A 154 6.38 -0.08 -4.81
N ILE A 155 6.10 1.09 -4.23
CA ILE A 155 6.12 2.38 -4.93
C ILE A 155 7.57 2.84 -5.16
N GLU A 156 8.46 2.59 -4.20
CA GLU A 156 9.87 3.00 -4.22
C GLU A 156 10.81 2.02 -4.95
N GLN A 157 10.31 0.88 -5.44
CA GLN A 157 11.12 0.00 -6.28
C GLN A 157 11.48 0.74 -7.57
N ASN A 158 12.79 0.93 -7.78
CA ASN A 158 13.35 1.51 -8.99
C ASN A 158 12.82 0.70 -10.20
N ILE A 159 12.20 1.39 -11.16
CA ILE A 159 11.63 0.72 -12.33
C ILE A 159 12.79 0.31 -13.22
N ASP A 160 12.92 -0.98 -13.51
CA ASP A 160 13.86 -1.46 -14.51
C ASP A 160 13.31 -1.16 -15.90
N TYR A 161 13.54 0.08 -16.35
CA TYR A 161 13.14 0.54 -17.68
C TYR A 161 13.85 -0.22 -18.79
N LYS A 162 15.03 -0.82 -18.52
CA LYS A 162 15.74 -1.65 -19.49
C LYS A 162 15.00 -2.94 -19.75
N GLN A 163 14.68 -3.69 -18.70
CA GLN A 163 13.93 -4.93 -18.85
C GLN A 163 12.56 -4.68 -19.50
N ALA A 164 11.83 -3.65 -19.05
CA ALA A 164 10.53 -3.31 -19.64
C ALA A 164 10.62 -2.95 -21.14
N LEU A 165 11.74 -2.33 -21.58
CA LEU A 165 11.93 -1.96 -22.98
C LEU A 165 12.36 -3.16 -23.84
N VAL A 166 13.16 -4.07 -23.28
CA VAL A 166 13.48 -5.37 -23.91
C VAL A 166 12.20 -6.16 -24.12
N ASP A 167 11.40 -6.36 -23.08
CA ASP A 167 10.14 -7.11 -23.16
C ASP A 167 9.18 -6.52 -24.20
N PHE A 168 9.12 -5.18 -24.29
CA PHE A 168 8.30 -4.49 -25.28
C PHE A 168 8.82 -4.70 -26.72
N PHE A 169 10.14 -4.60 -26.95
CA PHE A 169 10.70 -4.82 -28.29
C PHE A 169 10.72 -6.30 -28.67
N GLU A 170 10.87 -7.25 -27.76
CA GLU A 170 10.75 -8.67 -28.08
C GLU A 170 9.36 -9.02 -28.66
N GLN A 171 8.31 -8.35 -28.18
CA GLN A 171 6.94 -8.57 -28.64
C GLN A 171 6.60 -7.87 -29.97
N HIS A 172 7.26 -6.75 -30.27
CA HIS A 172 6.90 -5.89 -31.40
C HIS A 172 7.97 -5.76 -32.50
N ASP A 173 9.25 -5.78 -32.12
CA ASP A 173 10.39 -5.53 -33.01
C ASP A 173 11.71 -6.03 -32.41
N VAL A 174 11.98 -7.34 -32.57
CA VAL A 174 13.15 -8.02 -31.99
C VAL A 174 14.48 -7.40 -32.44
N SER A 175 14.51 -6.77 -33.62
CA SER A 175 15.74 -6.14 -34.15
C SER A 175 16.18 -4.91 -33.36
N LYS A 176 15.28 -4.28 -32.60
CA LYS A 176 15.60 -3.09 -31.78
C LYS A 176 16.03 -3.42 -30.35
N VAL A 177 16.02 -4.69 -29.97
CA VAL A 177 16.46 -5.13 -28.63
C VAL A 177 17.92 -4.77 -28.38
N GLU A 178 18.79 -4.86 -29.40
CA GLU A 178 20.20 -4.47 -29.29
C GLU A 178 20.41 -2.95 -29.15
N GLU A 179 19.46 -2.14 -29.58
CA GLU A 179 19.52 -0.68 -29.50
C GLU A 179 18.96 -0.11 -28.18
N VAL A 180 18.39 -0.96 -27.32
CA VAL A 180 17.73 -0.58 -26.05
C VAL A 180 18.62 0.32 -25.19
N ASP A 181 19.89 -0.05 -25.01
CA ASP A 181 20.83 0.71 -24.19
C ASP A 181 21.09 2.11 -24.77
N GLY A 182 21.18 2.22 -26.10
CA GLY A 182 21.37 3.50 -26.79
C GLY A 182 20.12 4.40 -26.74
N ILE A 183 18.93 3.80 -26.74
CA ILE A 183 17.66 4.53 -26.63
C ILE A 183 17.47 5.04 -25.19
N LEU A 184 17.79 4.24 -24.18
CA LEU A 184 17.70 4.64 -22.78
C LEU A 184 18.71 5.73 -22.43
N ALA A 185 19.94 5.63 -22.92
CA ALA A 185 20.95 6.68 -22.72
C ALA A 185 20.52 8.05 -23.27
N LYS A 186 19.72 8.07 -24.36
CA LYS A 186 19.15 9.30 -24.94
C LYS A 186 17.91 9.80 -24.22
N SER A 187 17.25 8.93 -23.45
CA SER A 187 15.93 9.16 -22.86
C SER A 187 15.95 9.25 -21.34
N VAL A 188 17.12 9.49 -20.75
CA VAL A 188 17.30 9.61 -19.29
C VAL A 188 16.40 10.73 -18.74
N GLY A 189 15.60 10.41 -17.73
CA GLY A 189 14.60 11.30 -17.12
C GLY A 189 13.32 11.50 -17.93
N LYS A 190 13.17 10.85 -19.08
CA LYS A 190 11.97 10.87 -19.95
C LYS A 190 11.53 9.47 -20.35
N GLU A 191 11.93 8.45 -19.61
CA GLU A 191 11.70 7.04 -19.89
C GLU A 191 10.20 6.74 -20.01
N ALA A 192 9.38 7.26 -19.10
CA ALA A 192 7.94 7.07 -19.17
C ALA A 192 7.29 7.68 -20.43
N ILE A 193 7.82 8.82 -20.91
CA ILE A 193 7.34 9.46 -22.15
C ILE A 193 7.76 8.62 -23.36
N LEU A 194 8.98 8.07 -23.34
CA LEU A 194 9.47 7.16 -24.39
C LEU A 194 8.49 5.99 -24.59
N PHE A 195 8.05 5.33 -23.52
CA PHE A 195 7.09 4.23 -23.64
C PHE A 195 5.74 4.68 -24.21
N SER A 196 5.25 5.88 -23.91
CA SER A 196 4.02 6.40 -24.53
C SER A 196 4.18 6.67 -26.03
N VAL A 197 5.34 7.17 -26.45
CA VAL A 197 5.67 7.38 -27.88
C VAL A 197 5.78 6.03 -28.61
N LEU A 198 6.39 5.03 -27.96
CA LEU A 198 6.48 3.68 -28.52
C LEU A 198 5.10 3.02 -28.64
N ALA A 199 4.26 3.12 -27.60
CA ALA A 199 2.88 2.64 -27.63
C ALA A 199 2.09 3.26 -28.79
N GLU A 200 2.28 4.55 -29.07
CA GLU A 200 1.69 5.22 -30.24
C GLU A 200 2.24 4.69 -31.57
N LYS A 201 3.56 4.57 -31.68
CA LYS A 201 4.24 4.11 -32.90
C LYS A 201 3.85 2.69 -33.30
N TYR A 202 3.74 1.78 -32.32
CA TYR A 202 3.41 0.37 -32.55
C TYR A 202 1.91 0.08 -32.40
N ARG A 203 1.09 1.09 -32.08
CA ARG A 203 -0.35 0.96 -31.77
C ARG A 203 -0.63 -0.13 -30.73
N ALA A 204 0.25 -0.21 -29.73
CA ALA A 204 0.22 -1.20 -28.66
C ALA A 204 -0.10 -0.54 -27.31
N MET A 205 -0.31 -1.37 -26.28
CA MET A 205 -0.40 -0.88 -24.90
C MET A 205 0.98 -0.44 -24.42
N ASN A 206 1.00 0.41 -23.39
CA ASN A 206 2.26 0.90 -22.84
C ASN A 206 3.08 -0.26 -22.26
N GLY A 207 4.37 -0.36 -22.58
CA GLY A 207 5.26 -1.41 -22.06
C GLY A 207 5.40 -1.39 -20.53
N LEU A 208 4.98 -0.32 -19.85
CA LEU A 208 4.93 -0.23 -18.39
C LEU A 208 3.60 -0.73 -17.78
N ASP A 209 2.61 -1.10 -18.58
CA ASP A 209 1.31 -1.62 -18.10
C ASP A 209 1.43 -2.93 -17.30
N PRO A 210 2.28 -3.90 -17.67
CA PRO A 210 2.51 -5.09 -16.85
C PRO A 210 3.05 -4.74 -15.46
N LEU A 211 3.94 -3.74 -15.37
CA LEU A 211 4.46 -3.25 -14.10
C LEU A 211 3.39 -2.54 -13.27
N LEU A 212 2.55 -1.71 -13.91
CA LEU A 212 1.40 -1.10 -13.26
C LEU A 212 0.47 -2.17 -12.68
N THR A 213 0.15 -3.20 -13.47
CA THR A 213 -0.74 -4.29 -13.05
C THR A 213 -0.16 -5.08 -11.88
N ALA A 214 1.13 -5.44 -11.95
CA ALA A 214 1.82 -6.14 -10.87
C ALA A 214 1.89 -5.32 -9.56
N ARG A 215 2.00 -4.00 -9.67
CA ARG A 215 1.97 -3.11 -8.49
C ARG A 215 0.56 -2.90 -7.94
N LEU A 216 -0.46 -2.96 -8.79
CA LEU A 216 -1.86 -2.82 -8.41
C LEU A 216 -2.48 -4.12 -7.88
N ASP A 217 -1.85 -5.26 -8.12
CA ASP A 217 -2.36 -6.56 -7.65
C ASP A 217 -2.47 -6.56 -6.11
N GLY A 218 -3.69 -6.79 -5.62
CA GLY A 218 -4.06 -6.71 -4.20
C GLY A 218 -4.20 -5.31 -3.61
N SER A 219 -4.23 -4.23 -4.39
CA SER A 219 -4.46 -2.87 -3.88
C SER A 219 -5.94 -2.52 -3.69
N ASP A 220 -6.28 -1.83 -2.60
CA ASP A 220 -7.63 -1.31 -2.36
C ASP A 220 -7.89 -0.12 -3.29
N CYS A 221 -8.80 -0.27 -4.24
CA CYS A 221 -9.17 0.77 -5.20
C CYS A 221 -9.86 2.00 -4.61
N ASN A 222 -10.16 1.98 -3.32
CA ASN A 222 -10.87 3.07 -2.65
C ASN A 222 -9.92 4.20 -2.23
N ASP A 223 -8.59 4.00 -2.28
CA ASP A 223 -7.61 5.06 -2.01
C ASP A 223 -7.08 5.70 -3.29
N TYR A 224 -7.84 6.67 -3.82
CA TYR A 224 -7.49 7.38 -5.05
C TYR A 224 -6.16 8.14 -4.97
N VAL A 225 -5.73 8.58 -3.78
CA VAL A 225 -4.45 9.31 -3.61
C VAL A 225 -3.29 8.34 -3.82
N SER A 226 -3.29 7.22 -3.11
CA SER A 226 -2.27 6.18 -3.26
C SER A 226 -2.28 5.58 -4.66
N LEU A 227 -3.46 5.36 -5.23
CA LEU A 227 -3.62 4.87 -6.60
C LEU A 227 -3.00 5.83 -7.61
N LEU A 228 -3.26 7.14 -7.46
CA LEU A 228 -2.68 8.16 -8.33
C LEU A 228 -1.18 8.32 -8.12
N GLN A 229 -0.69 8.25 -6.88
CA GLN A 229 0.75 8.29 -6.59
C GLN A 229 1.47 7.10 -7.22
N LEU A 230 0.90 5.90 -7.13
CA LEU A 230 1.46 4.71 -7.77
C LEU A 230 1.49 4.84 -9.29
N TYR A 231 0.39 5.31 -9.87
CA TYR A 231 0.29 5.54 -11.29
C TYR A 231 1.31 6.59 -11.77
N LEU A 232 1.40 7.73 -11.08
CA LEU A 232 2.37 8.79 -11.40
C LEU A 232 3.81 8.35 -11.13
N ALA A 233 4.08 7.49 -10.14
CA ALA A 233 5.42 6.97 -9.92
C ALA A 233 5.95 6.20 -11.14
N ILE A 234 5.05 5.55 -11.89
CA ILE A 234 5.40 4.78 -13.09
C ILE A 234 5.47 5.69 -14.33
N PHE A 235 4.44 6.49 -14.56
CA PHE A 235 4.29 7.23 -15.82
C PHE A 235 4.78 8.68 -15.78
N HIS A 236 4.96 9.25 -14.58
CA HIS A 236 5.40 10.65 -14.43
C HIS A 236 5.99 10.93 -13.03
N PRO A 237 7.16 10.34 -12.69
CA PRO A 237 7.70 10.37 -11.32
C PRO A 237 7.91 11.79 -10.79
N ALA A 238 8.22 12.75 -11.67
CA ALA A 238 8.37 14.17 -11.34
C ALA A 238 7.09 14.84 -10.79
N CYS A 239 5.91 14.24 -10.99
CA CYS A 239 4.62 14.79 -10.52
C CYS A 239 4.00 13.99 -9.37
N THR A 240 4.70 13.01 -8.81
CA THR A 240 4.20 12.18 -7.69
C THR A 240 3.77 13.01 -6.49
N SER A 241 4.56 14.01 -6.11
CA SER A 241 4.25 14.96 -5.03
C SER A 241 3.04 15.85 -5.32
N SER A 242 2.65 16.00 -6.59
CA SER A 242 1.51 16.81 -7.02
C SER A 242 0.19 16.02 -7.08
N ALA A 243 0.20 14.72 -6.82
CA ALA A 243 -0.98 13.84 -6.91
C ALA A 243 -2.19 14.40 -6.12
N GLU A 244 -1.96 14.85 -4.88
CA GLU A 244 -3.02 15.43 -4.06
C GLU A 244 -3.58 16.74 -4.63
N SER A 245 -2.72 17.58 -5.20
CA SER A 245 -3.16 18.82 -5.84
C SER A 245 -3.95 18.53 -7.12
N MET A 246 -3.59 17.48 -7.87
CA MET A 246 -4.31 17.07 -9.07
C MET A 246 -5.72 16.58 -8.73
N LEU A 247 -5.84 15.71 -7.72
CA LEU A 247 -7.15 15.25 -7.22
C LEU A 247 -8.00 16.42 -6.71
N SER A 248 -7.39 17.34 -5.97
CA SER A 248 -8.07 18.52 -5.43
C SER A 248 -8.65 19.44 -6.53
N ARG A 249 -8.01 19.49 -7.71
CA ARG A 249 -8.49 20.33 -8.85
C ARG A 249 -9.67 19.71 -9.60
N TYR A 250 -9.72 18.38 -9.70
CA TYR A 250 -10.79 17.70 -10.42
C TYR A 250 -12.10 17.61 -9.61
N GLY A 251 -12.00 17.72 -8.29
CA GLY A 251 -13.13 17.63 -7.39
C GLY A 251 -13.61 16.19 -7.23
N LEU A 252 -14.40 15.98 -6.20
CA LEU A 252 -14.77 14.67 -5.70
C LEU A 252 -15.79 13.97 -6.61
N GLY A 253 -15.59 12.67 -6.84
CA GLY A 253 -16.42 11.85 -7.73
C GLY A 253 -16.00 11.89 -9.21
N ARG A 254 -15.03 12.74 -9.57
CA ARG A 254 -14.45 12.84 -10.93
C ARG A 254 -13.04 12.26 -11.03
N GLU A 255 -12.64 11.47 -10.04
CA GLU A 255 -11.37 10.75 -10.05
C GLU A 255 -11.33 9.77 -11.22
N SER A 256 -12.46 9.15 -11.56
CA SER A 256 -12.59 8.28 -12.74
C SER A 256 -12.26 8.98 -14.05
N GLU A 257 -12.69 10.24 -14.22
CA GLU A 257 -12.36 11.07 -15.37
C GLU A 257 -10.88 11.46 -15.40
N LEU A 258 -10.28 11.73 -14.23
CA LEU A 258 -8.86 12.01 -14.11
C LEU A 258 -8.05 10.78 -14.57
N PHE A 259 -8.37 9.60 -14.05
CA PHE A 259 -7.69 8.36 -14.43
C PHE A 259 -7.90 8.02 -15.91
N ALA A 260 -9.09 8.28 -16.47
CA ALA A 260 -9.35 8.11 -17.91
C ALA A 260 -8.48 9.04 -18.77
N LYS A 261 -8.39 10.32 -18.41
CA LYS A 261 -7.54 11.28 -19.12
C LYS A 261 -6.05 10.94 -19.02
N LEU A 262 -5.62 10.44 -17.86
CA LEU A 262 -4.24 9.99 -17.66
C LEU A 262 -3.96 8.72 -18.46
N SER A 263 -4.85 7.73 -18.43
CA SER A 263 -4.71 6.51 -19.23
C SER A 263 -4.65 6.80 -20.72
N ASP A 264 -5.48 7.71 -21.22
CA ASP A 264 -5.46 8.14 -22.61
C ASP A 264 -4.14 8.85 -22.95
N LYS A 265 -3.69 9.76 -22.08
CA LYS A 265 -2.45 10.51 -22.27
C LYS A 265 -1.22 9.61 -22.33
N PHE A 266 -1.15 8.60 -21.48
CA PHE A 266 0.00 7.68 -21.43
C PHE A 266 -0.18 6.42 -22.27
N ARG A 267 -1.34 6.24 -22.92
CA ARG A 267 -1.78 5.02 -23.61
C ARG A 267 -1.63 3.78 -22.72
N SER A 268 -1.94 3.96 -21.45
CA SER A 268 -1.81 2.94 -20.42
C SER A 268 -3.17 2.37 -20.06
N THR A 269 -3.18 1.27 -19.33
CA THR A 269 -4.41 0.74 -18.75
C THR A 269 -4.90 1.66 -17.61
N ASN A 270 -6.22 1.85 -17.52
CA ASN A 270 -6.83 2.63 -16.43
C ASN A 270 -6.72 1.84 -15.11
N PRO A 271 -6.09 2.41 -14.06
CA PRO A 271 -5.86 1.70 -12.80
C PRO A 271 -7.16 1.30 -12.10
N LEU A 272 -8.25 2.07 -12.27
CA LEU A 272 -9.57 1.70 -11.72
C LEU A 272 -10.19 0.50 -12.43
N SER A 273 -9.88 0.30 -13.71
CA SER A 273 -10.33 -0.88 -14.46
C SER A 273 -9.62 -2.14 -13.98
N ILE A 274 -8.33 -2.04 -13.67
CA ILE A 274 -7.51 -3.14 -13.15
C ILE A 274 -8.07 -3.60 -11.79
N CYS A 275 -8.30 -2.67 -10.86
CA CYS A 275 -8.80 -3.04 -9.54
C CYS A 275 -10.23 -3.64 -9.55
N LYS A 276 -11.10 -3.24 -10.50
CA LYS A 276 -12.42 -3.86 -10.67
C LYS A 276 -12.34 -5.32 -11.11
N ILE A 277 -11.30 -5.70 -11.86
CA ILE A 277 -11.08 -7.08 -12.31
C ILE A 277 -10.54 -7.93 -11.15
N VAL A 278 -9.60 -7.41 -10.36
CA VAL A 278 -9.03 -8.11 -9.20
C VAL A 278 -10.10 -8.42 -8.15
N ASN A 279 -11.00 -7.47 -7.85
CA ASN A 279 -12.09 -7.71 -6.88
C ASN A 279 -13.10 -8.76 -7.34
N LYS A 280 -13.40 -8.87 -8.65
CA LYS A 280 -14.24 -9.95 -9.18
C LYS A 280 -13.57 -11.32 -9.11
N SER A 281 -12.24 -11.36 -9.20
CA SER A 281 -11.45 -12.59 -9.18
C SER A 281 -11.33 -13.16 -7.75
N ASN A 282 -11.27 -12.29 -6.74
CA ASN A 282 -11.20 -12.71 -5.34
C ASN A 282 -12.54 -13.25 -4.80
N ASP A 283 -13.67 -12.80 -5.37
CA ASP A 283 -15.00 -13.35 -5.02
C ASP A 283 -15.25 -14.75 -5.60
N THR A 284 -14.59 -15.13 -6.70
CA THR A 284 -14.76 -16.46 -7.32
C THR A 284 -13.84 -17.53 -6.75
N VAL A 285 -12.75 -17.16 -6.07
CA VAL A 285 -11.80 -18.13 -5.47
C VAL A 285 -12.28 -18.66 -4.11
N THR A 286 -13.31 -18.08 -3.47
CA THR A 286 -13.90 -18.61 -2.23
C THR A 286 -15.05 -19.60 -2.47
N LYS A 287 -15.17 -20.18 -3.67
CA LYS A 287 -16.20 -21.19 -4.01
C LYS A 287 -15.69 -22.44 -4.73
N HIS A 288 -14.43 -22.81 -4.57
CA HIS A 288 -13.94 -24.12 -5.03
C HIS A 288 -13.07 -24.82 -3.99
N VAL A 289 -13.72 -25.24 -2.89
CA VAL A 289 -13.32 -26.46 -2.17
C VAL A 289 -14.61 -27.26 -1.94
N CYS A 290 -14.50 -28.57 -2.14
CA CYS A 290 -15.54 -29.59 -2.14
C CYS A 290 -16.23 -29.79 -3.50
N LEU A 291 -15.72 -30.76 -4.26
CA LEU A 291 -16.47 -31.99 -4.54
C LEU A 291 -15.54 -32.96 -5.27
N ASP A 292 -14.92 -33.86 -4.50
CA ASP A 292 -14.46 -35.13 -5.04
C ASP A 292 -15.33 -36.26 -4.46
N ASN A 293 -15.67 -37.16 -5.38
CA ASN A 293 -16.16 -38.52 -5.21
C ASN A 293 -17.61 -38.74 -4.78
N THR A 294 -18.46 -39.00 -5.77
CA THR A 294 -19.07 -40.34 -5.89
C THR A 294 -19.49 -40.64 -7.32
N SER A 295 -19.27 -41.90 -7.67
CA SER A 295 -19.34 -42.53 -8.97
C SER A 295 -20.76 -42.90 -9.44
N CYS A 296 -20.85 -43.19 -10.75
CA CYS A 296 -21.84 -44.03 -11.44
C CYS A 296 -23.21 -43.41 -11.78
N LEU A 297 -23.48 -43.19 -13.07
CA LEU A 297 -24.38 -44.04 -13.87
C LEU A 297 -24.64 -43.42 -15.25
N SER A 298 -24.45 -44.28 -16.25
CA SER A 298 -24.64 -44.11 -17.68
C SER A 298 -26.05 -43.62 -18.07
N ARG A 299 -26.17 -42.81 -19.13
CA ARG A 299 -27.29 -42.83 -20.10
C ARG A 299 -27.08 -41.91 -21.33
N PRO A 300 -27.87 -42.05 -22.42
CA PRO A 300 -27.34 -42.30 -23.75
C PRO A 300 -27.59 -41.16 -24.76
N LEU A 301 -26.95 -41.29 -25.93
CA LEU A 301 -27.15 -40.46 -27.13
C LEU A 301 -28.62 -40.43 -27.57
N PRO A 302 -29.19 -39.25 -27.91
CA PRO A 302 -30.39 -39.17 -28.73
C PRO A 302 -30.04 -39.06 -30.22
N GLN A 303 -30.74 -39.90 -30.99
CA GLN A 303 -30.72 -40.01 -32.44
C GLN A 303 -31.34 -38.79 -33.12
N SER A 304 -30.76 -38.39 -34.25
CA SER A 304 -31.33 -37.43 -35.21
C SER A 304 -32.57 -37.98 -35.92
N PRO A 305 -33.61 -37.18 -36.17
CA PRO A 305 -34.69 -37.56 -37.08
C PRO A 305 -34.39 -37.17 -38.53
N MET A 306 -34.83 -38.08 -39.41
CA MET A 306 -34.67 -38.10 -40.86
C MET A 306 -35.47 -37.04 -41.62
N ILE A 307 -34.92 -36.69 -42.77
CA ILE A 307 -35.55 -36.10 -43.94
C ILE A 307 -36.61 -37.06 -44.50
N ALA A 308 -37.79 -36.56 -44.85
CA ALA A 308 -38.71 -37.20 -45.78
C ALA A 308 -39.32 -36.17 -46.75
N THR A 309 -38.95 -36.31 -48.01
CA THR A 309 -39.57 -35.71 -49.20
C THR A 309 -40.95 -36.32 -49.47
N ARG A 310 -41.94 -35.48 -49.76
CA ARG A 310 -42.67 -35.50 -51.05
C ARG A 310 -43.51 -34.24 -51.24
#